data_AF-A0A9D8XAA1-F1
#
_entry.id   AF-A0A9D8XAA1-F1
#
_cell.length_a   1.000
_cell.length_b   1.000
_cell.length_c   1.000
_cell.angle_alpha   90.00
_cell.angle_beta   90.00
_cell.angle_gamma   90.00
#
_symmetry.space_group_name_H-M   'P 1'
#
loop_
_entity.id
_entity.type
_entity.pdbx_description
1 polymer ?
#
loop_
_entity_poly.entity_id
_entity_poly.type
_entity_poly.pdbx_seq_one_letter_code
_entity_poly.pdbx_strand_id
1 'polypeptide(L)' 'MPRYNPSVIEPKWQKYWEENETFAAPRLPGEKKMYVLDMFPYPSANGLHVGHPEGYTATDIVCRYQRMNGVSVMHPMG' A
#
# COMPACT_ATOMS: atom_id res chain seq x y z
N MET A 1 8.39 24.47 -16.51
CA MET A 1 7.92 23.72 -15.33
C MET A 1 9.13 23.26 -14.53
N PRO A 2 9.09 23.28 -13.18
CA PRO A 2 10.15 22.65 -12.40
C PRO A 2 10.25 21.15 -12.76
N ARG A 3 11.47 20.62 -12.76
CA ARG A 3 11.75 19.20 -13.05
C ARG A 3 11.16 18.32 -11.93
N TYR A 4 10.65 17.14 -12.28
CA TYR A 4 10.20 16.15 -11.30
C TYR A 4 11.33 15.77 -10.33
N ASN A 5 11.04 15.80 -9.03
CA ASN A 5 11.98 15.43 -7.96
C ASN A 5 11.28 14.47 -6.97
N PRO A 6 11.49 13.15 -7.09
CA PRO A 6 10.84 12.15 -6.23
C PRO A 6 11.20 12.31 -4.76
N SER A 7 12.44 12.72 -4.44
CA SER A 7 12.91 12.90 -3.06
C SER A 7 12.15 13.99 -2.30
N VAL A 8 11.43 14.88 -2.99
CA VAL A 8 10.55 15.89 -2.38
C VAL A 8 9.08 15.43 -2.38
N ILE A 9 8.64 14.74 -3.44
CA ILE A 9 7.24 14.40 -3.66
C ILE A 9 6.82 13.15 -2.88
N GLU A 10 7.65 12.10 -2.85
CA GLU A 10 7.32 10.82 -2.22
C GLU A 10 7.15 10.96 -0.70
N PRO A 11 8.06 11.61 0.06
CA PRO A 11 7.88 11.75 1.51
C PRO A 11 6.65 12.58 1.87
N LYS A 12 6.29 13.58 1.04
CA LYS A 12 5.09 14.39 1.24
C LYS A 12 3.82 13.52 1.22
N TRP A 13 3.69 12.64 0.23
CA TRP A 13 2.49 11.81 0.09
C TRP A 13 2.45 10.64 1.07
N GLN A 14 3.60 10.02 1.35
CA GLN A 14 3.71 8.99 2.40
C GLN A 14 3.25 9.55 3.75
N LYS A 15 3.74 10.73 4.13
CA LYS A 15 3.33 11.43 5.35
C LYS A 15 1.83 11.75 5.35
N TYR A 16 1.31 12.28 4.24
CA TYR A 16 -0.13 12.56 4.13
C TYR A 16 -0.98 11.29 4.33
N TRP A 17 -0.58 10.17 3.72
CA TRP A 17 -1.31 8.91 3.84
C TRP A 17 -1.29 8.35 5.26
N GLU A 18 -0.17 8.48 5.96
CA GLU A 18 -0.02 8.08 7.35
C GLU A 18 -0.87 8.96 8.28
N GLU A 19 -0.75 10.28 8.19
CA GLU A 19 -1.49 11.23 9.04
C GLU A 19 -3.01 11.16 8.86
N ASN A 20 -3.48 10.83 7.66
CA ASN A 20 -4.91 10.73 7.35
C ASN A 20 -5.43 9.29 7.44
N GLU A 21 -4.61 8.34 7.91
CA GLU A 21 -4.94 6.92 7.96
C GLU A 21 -5.52 6.41 6.64
N THR A 22 -5.00 6.90 5.52
CA THR A 22 -5.65 6.80 4.20
C THR A 22 -5.98 5.36 3.84
N PHE A 23 -5.14 4.39 4.21
CA PHE A 23 -5.30 2.97 3.91
C PHE A 23 -5.79 2.12 5.10
N ALA A 24 -6.24 2.75 6.19
CA ALA A 24 -6.91 2.02 7.25
C ALA A 24 -8.18 1.34 6.71
N ALA A 25 -8.43 0.11 7.16
CA ALA A 25 -9.53 -0.73 6.70
C ALA A 25 -10.55 -0.95 7.83
N PRO A 26 -11.37 0.07 8.19
CA PRO A 26 -12.36 -0.07 9.24
C PRO A 26 -13.46 -1.07 8.85
N ARG A 27 -14.12 -1.65 9.85
CA ARG A 27 -15.22 -2.59 9.62
C ARG A 27 -16.49 -1.83 9.25
N LEU A 28 -16.67 -1.53 7.97
CA LEU A 28 -17.87 -0.88 7.45
C LEU A 28 -18.94 -1.93 7.05
N PRO A 29 -20.23 -1.75 7.40
CA PRO A 29 -21.33 -2.58 6.93
C PRO A 29 -21.65 -2.31 5.45
N GLY A 30 -22.10 -3.33 4.71
CA GLY A 30 -22.69 -3.14 3.36
C GLY A 30 -21.71 -2.96 2.20
N GLU A 31 -20.41 -2.74 2.44
CA GLU A 31 -19.42 -2.62 1.38
C GLU A 31 -18.92 -3.98 0.87
N LYS A 32 -18.62 -4.07 -0.43
CA LYS A 32 -17.87 -5.19 -0.99
C LYS A 32 -16.47 -5.20 -0.37
N LYS A 33 -16.05 -6.34 0.17
CA LYS A 33 -14.78 -6.48 0.89
C LYS A 33 -13.77 -7.28 0.09
N MET A 34 -12.50 -6.88 0.20
CA MET A 34 -11.38 -7.62 -0.35
C MET A 34 -10.24 -7.65 0.66
N TYR A 35 -9.71 -8.84 0.91
CA TYR A 35 -8.55 -9.06 1.73
C TYR A 35 -7.41 -9.56 0.84
N VAL A 36 -6.35 -8.78 0.72
CA VAL A 36 -5.17 -9.10 -0.09
C VAL A 36 -4.02 -9.29 0.88
N LEU A 37 -3.39 -10.47 0.85
CA LEU A 37 -2.33 -10.82 1.78
C LEU A 37 -1.09 -11.23 1.00
N ASP A 38 0.00 -10.52 1.25
CA ASP A 38 1.33 -10.91 0.80
C ASP A 38 2.02 -11.83 1.80
N MET A 39 2.95 -12.64 1.31
CA MET A 39 3.84 -13.37 2.20
C MET A 39 4.75 -12.36 2.93
N PHE A 40 4.61 -12.29 4.25
CA PHE A 40 5.43 -11.41 5.07
C PHE A 40 6.91 -11.78 4.94
N PRO A 41 7.80 -10.78 4.81
CA PRO A 41 9.21 -11.03 4.65
C PRO A 41 9.78 -11.60 5.95
N TYR A 42 10.63 -12.62 5.85
CA TYR A 42 11.40 -13.04 7.00
C TYR A 42 12.38 -11.91 7.39
N PRO A 43 12.44 -11.46 8.67
CA PRO A 43 13.25 -10.33 9.11
C PRO A 43 14.73 -10.72 9.19
N SER A 44 15.34 -10.96 8.03
CA SER A 44 16.70 -11.50 7.86
C SER A 44 17.83 -10.51 8.18
N ALA A 45 17.51 -9.25 8.53
CA ALA A 45 18.43 -8.13 8.72
C ALA A 45 19.28 -7.72 7.48
N ASN A 46 19.17 -8.45 6.35
CA ASN A 46 19.85 -8.14 5.09
C ASN A 46 19.07 -7.16 4.19
N GLY A 47 17.99 -6.58 4.70
CA GLY A 47 17.09 -5.71 3.94
C GLY A 47 16.21 -6.46 2.94
N LEU A 48 15.49 -5.71 2.11
CA LEU A 48 14.62 -6.26 1.06
C LEU A 48 15.45 -6.53 -0.21
N HIS A 49 15.44 -7.79 -0.67
CA HIS A 49 15.89 -8.13 -2.02
C HIS A 49 14.82 -7.79 -3.08
N VAL A 50 15.21 -7.73 -4.36
CA VAL A 50 14.36 -7.32 -5.50
C VAL A 50 13.06 -8.13 -5.68
N GLY A 51 13.02 -9.39 -5.25
CA GLY A 51 11.78 -10.18 -5.26
C GLY A 51 10.68 -9.68 -4.31
N HIS A 52 11.02 -8.95 -3.23
CA HIS A 52 10.03 -8.38 -2.33
C HIS A 52 9.21 -7.25 -2.99
N PRO A 53 9.83 -6.18 -3.54
CA PRO A 53 9.07 -5.14 -4.20
C PRO A 53 8.33 -5.65 -5.44
N GLU A 54 8.82 -6.68 -6.14
CA GLU A 54 8.09 -7.30 -7.25
C GLU A 54 6.70 -7.80 -6.81
N GLY A 55 6.66 -8.62 -5.75
CA GLY A 55 5.40 -9.14 -5.19
C GLY A 55 4.52 -8.03 -4.61
N TYR A 56 5.08 -7.22 -3.71
CA TYR A 56 4.31 -6.23 -2.94
C TYR A 56 3.80 -5.08 -3.81
N THR A 57 4.52 -4.71 -4.87
CA THR A 57 4.05 -3.66 -5.79
C THR A 57 2.89 -4.17 -6.64
N ALA A 58 2.95 -5.43 -7.11
CA ALA A 58 1.88 -6.01 -7.91
C ALA A 58 0.55 -6.07 -7.13
N THR A 59 0.60 -6.49 -5.86
CA THR A 59 -0.58 -6.53 -4.99
C THR A 59 -1.05 -5.15 -4.59
N ASP A 60 -0.16 -4.20 -4.27
CA ASP A 60 -0.53 -2.80 -3.96
C ASP A 60 -1.25 -2.12 -5.14
N ILE A 61 -0.83 -2.38 -6.39
CA ILE A 61 -1.52 -1.89 -7.60
C ILE A 61 -2.97 -2.39 -7.63
N VAL A 62 -3.18 -3.69 -7.39
CA VAL A 62 -4.53 -4.28 -7.37
C VAL A 62 -5.37 -3.70 -6.24
N CYS A 63 -4.79 -3.54 -5.04
CA CYS A 63 -5.45 -2.94 -3.88
C CYS A 63 -5.94 -1.51 -4.19
N ARG A 64 -5.07 -0.67 -4.77
CA ARG A 64 -5.42 0.71 -5.14
C ARG A 64 -6.50 0.75 -6.20
N TYR A 65 -6.39 -0.09 -7.23
CA TYR A 65 -7.40 -0.21 -8.28
C TYR A 65 -8.78 -0.59 -7.70
N GLN A 66 -8.83 -1.58 -6.81
CA GLN A 66 -10.07 -2.03 -6.19
C GLN A 66 -10.68 -0.97 -5.27
N ARG A 67 -9.84 -0.26 -4.52
CA ARG A 67 -10.28 0.85 -3.67
C ARG A 67 -10.89 2.00 -4.47
N MET A 68 -10.28 2.33 -5.61
CA MET A 68 -10.83 3.33 -6.55
C MET A 68 -12.17 2.90 -7.16
N ASN A 69 -12.45 1.60 -7.21
CA ASN A 69 -13.73 1.02 -7.62
C ASN A 69 -14.74 0.84 -6.47
N GLY A 70 -14.49 1.45 -5.30
CA GLY A 70 -15.42 1.42 -4.17
C GLY A 70 -15.41 0.11 -3.37
N VAL A 71 -14.37 -0.72 -3.51
CA VAL A 71 -14.18 -1.90 -2.68
C VAL A 71 -13.47 -1.52 -1.39
N SER A 72 -13.94 -2.04 -0.26
CA SER A 72 -13.30 -1.95 1.04
C SER A 72 -12.13 -2.93 1.08
N VAL A 73 -10.90 -2.43 0.95
CA VAL A 73 -9.68 -3.26 0.83
C VAL A 73 -8.91 -3.28 2.15
N MET A 74 -8.55 -4.48 2.60
CA MET A 74 -7.57 -4.70 3.66
C MET A 74 -6.32 -5.35 3.06
N HIS A 75 -5.19 -4.67 3.18
CA HIS A 75 -3.89 -5.12 2.68
C HIS A 75 -2.84 -4.96 3.80
N PRO A 76 -2.72 -5.93 4.71
CA PRO A 76 -1.83 -5.83 5.86
C PRO A 76 -0.39 -6.19 5.45
N MET A 77 0.55 -5.68 6.22
CA MET A 77 1.96 -6.04 6.20
C MET A 77 2.43 -6.32 7.63
N GLY A 78 3.49 -7.12 7.79
CA GLY A 78 4.05 -7.53 9.09
C GLY A 78 5.51 -7.95 9.00
#